data_AF-A0A3M1MTU3-F1
#
_entry.id   AF-A0A3M1MTU3-F1
#
_cell.length_a   1.000
_cell.length_b   1.000
_cell.length_c   1.000
_cell.angle_alpha   90.00
_cell.angle_beta   90.00
_cell.angle_gamma   90.00
#
_symmetry.space_group_name_H-M   'P 1'
#
loop_
_entity.id
_entity.type
_entity.pdbx_description
1 polymer ?
#
loop_
_entity_poly.entity_id
_entity_poly.type
_entity_poly.pdbx_seq_one_letter_code
_entity_poly.pdbx_strand_id
1 'polypeptide(L)'
;MSPSRPTIRDVARLAGVSHQTVSRVINGSDSVAPETRQRVEAAIAELGYRPNAIARSMARGETRTLACIAPNLTDYTFASIIEGA
;
A
#
# COMPACT_ATOMS: atom_id res chain seq x y z
N MET A 1 -17.22 -20.82 -0.71
CA MET A 1 -15.80 -20.45 -0.55
C MET A 1 -15.60 -19.08 -1.15
N SER A 2 -15.42 -18.05 -0.33
CA SER A 2 -15.14 -16.70 -0.84
C SER A 2 -13.80 -16.71 -1.59
N PRO A 3 -13.68 -16.05 -2.76
CA PRO A 3 -12.42 -16.00 -3.48
C PRO A 3 -11.36 -15.35 -2.58
N SER A 4 -10.30 -16.11 -2.29
CA SER A 4 -9.19 -15.62 -1.48
C SER A 4 -8.54 -14.46 -2.23
N ARG A 5 -8.46 -13.30 -1.58
CA ARG A 5 -7.76 -12.15 -2.17
C ARG A 5 -6.30 -12.52 -2.42
N PRO A 6 -5.74 -12.22 -3.59
CA PRO A 6 -4.34 -12.48 -3.88
C PRO A 6 -3.45 -11.82 -2.82
N THR A 7 -2.43 -12.55 -2.36
CA THR A 7 -1.49 -12.05 -1.36
C THR A 7 -0.15 -11.70 -2.00
N ILE A 8 0.70 -10.97 -1.28
CA ILE A 8 2.07 -10.67 -1.72
C ILE A 8 2.89 -11.95 -2.01
N ARG A 9 2.55 -13.07 -1.35
CA ARG A 9 3.21 -14.37 -1.58
C ARG A 9 2.79 -15.00 -2.91
N ASP A 10 1.56 -14.76 -3.34
CA ASP A 10 1.07 -15.24 -4.64
C ASP A 10 1.72 -14.47 -5.78
N VAL A 11 1.86 -13.15 -5.62
CA VAL A 11 2.64 -12.30 -6.53
C VAL A 11 4.10 -12.77 -6.62
N ALA A 12 4.71 -13.06 -5.47
CA ALA A 12 6.10 -13.54 -5.41
C ALA A 12 6.27 -14.88 -6.14
N ARG A 13 5.31 -15.81 -5.96
CA ARG A 13 5.29 -17.11 -6.62
C ARG A 13 5.15 -16.96 -8.14
N LEU A 14 4.23 -16.12 -8.61
CA LEU A 14 4.00 -15.87 -10.03
C LEU A 14 5.20 -15.18 -10.70
N ALA A 15 5.79 -14.18 -10.03
CA ALA A 15 6.96 -13.47 -10.53
C ALA A 15 8.28 -14.24 -10.39
N GLY A 16 8.31 -15.37 -9.67
CA GLY A 16 9.51 -16.17 -9.44
C GLY A 16 10.57 -15.47 -8.58
N VAL A 17 10.13 -14.72 -7.57
CA VAL A 17 11.03 -13.96 -6.66
C VAL A 17 10.63 -14.15 -5.20
N SER A 18 11.46 -13.67 -4.27
CA SER A 18 11.08 -13.65 -2.85
C SER A 18 10.02 -12.58 -2.57
N HIS A 19 9.21 -12.79 -1.53
CA HIS A 19 8.25 -11.78 -1.07
C HIS A 19 8.93 -10.46 -0.63
N GLN A 20 10.19 -10.50 -0.18
CA GLN A 20 11.00 -9.31 0.11
C GLN A 20 11.28 -8.51 -1.17
N THR A 21 11.59 -9.18 -2.29
CA THR A 21 11.80 -8.51 -3.58
C THR A 21 10.52 -7.81 -4.04
N VAL A 22 9.36 -8.47 -3.91
CA VAL A 22 8.06 -7.85 -4.21
C VAL A 22 7.82 -6.63 -3.32
N SER A 23 8.12 -6.73 -2.02
CA SER A 23 8.03 -5.61 -1.09
C SER A 23 8.93 -4.44 -1.50
N ARG A 24 10.16 -4.70 -1.95
CA ARG A 24 11.07 -3.65 -2.46
C ARG A 24 10.52 -2.95 -3.71
N VAL A 25 9.94 -3.71 -4.64
CA VAL A 25 9.30 -3.15 -5.84
C VAL A 25 8.13 -2.25 -5.46
N ILE A 26 7.21 -2.73 -4.61
CA ILE A 26 6.04 -1.97 -4.14
C ILE A 26 6.46 -0.71 -3.36
N ASN A 27 7.53 -0.78 -2.57
CA ASN A 27 8.04 0.36 -1.81
C ASN A 27 8.94 1.29 -2.63
N GLY A 28 9.16 1.04 -3.93
CA GLY A 28 9.94 1.92 -4.81
C GLY A 28 11.45 1.92 -4.55
N SER A 29 12.01 0.82 -4.02
CA SER A 29 13.46 0.72 -3.76
C SER A 29 14.27 0.56 -5.06
N ASP A 30 15.38 1.30 -5.16
CA ASP A 30 16.32 1.25 -6.31
C ASP A 30 17.15 -0.03 -6.39
N SER A 31 17.14 -0.86 -5.34
CA SER A 31 17.96 -2.09 -5.27
C SER A 31 17.37 -3.29 -6.04
N VAL A 32 16.46 -3.07 -6.99
CA VAL A 32 15.83 -4.13 -7.79
C VAL A 32 16.11 -3.90 -9.27
N ALA A 33 16.68 -4.91 -9.92
CA ALA A 33 16.96 -4.86 -11.36
C ALA A 33 15.69 -4.54 -12.18
N PRO A 34 15.78 -3.73 -13.24
CA PRO A 34 14.61 -3.31 -14.03
C PRO A 34 13.78 -4.47 -14.57
N GLU A 35 14.43 -5.54 -15.03
CA GLU A 35 13.77 -6.75 -15.52
C GLU A 35 12.95 -7.44 -14.42
N THR A 36 13.48 -7.50 -13.20
CA THR A 36 12.77 -8.09 -12.05
C THR A 36 11.58 -7.22 -11.64
N ARG A 37 11.73 -5.90 -11.71
CA ARG A 37 10.63 -4.96 -11.48
C ARG A 37 9.47 -5.19 -12.46
N GLN A 38 9.77 -5.27 -13.76
CA GLN A 38 8.75 -5.55 -14.78
C GLN A 38 8.02 -6.88 -14.56
N ARG A 39 8.74 -7.96 -14.23
CA ARG A 39 8.11 -9.26 -13.91
C ARG A 39 7.15 -9.17 -12.73
N VAL A 40 7.54 -8.44 -11.69
CA VAL A 40 6.68 -8.23 -10.51
C VAL A 40 5.46 -7.38 -10.86
N GLU A 41 5.63 -6.30 -11.62
CA GLU A 41 4.53 -5.43 -12.06
C GLU A 41 3.51 -6.19 -12.94
N ALA A 42 4.00 -7.04 -13.85
CA ALA A 42 3.14 -7.92 -14.65
C ALA A 42 2.34 -8.90 -13.76
N ALA A 43 3.00 -9.56 -12.81
CA ALA A 43 2.35 -10.47 -11.87
C ALA A 43 1.32 -9.76 -10.97
N ILE A 44 1.57 -8.52 -10.56
CA ILE A 44 0.62 -7.70 -9.80
C ILE A 44 -0.62 -7.40 -10.64
N ALA A 45 -0.44 -7.02 -11.91
CA ALA A 45 -1.53 -6.73 -12.83
C ALA A 45 -2.38 -7.98 -13.13
N GLU A 46 -1.73 -9.12 -13.40
CA GLU A 46 -2.39 -10.39 -13.69
C GLU A 46 -3.22 -10.90 -12.52
N LEU A 47 -2.68 -10.82 -11.30
CA LEU A 47 -3.40 -11.24 -10.09
C LEU A 47 -4.42 -10.20 -9.60
N GLY A 48 -4.42 -8.99 -10.15
CA GLY A 48 -5.22 -7.86 -9.62
C GLY A 48 -4.85 -7.52 -8.17
N TYR A 49 -3.60 -7.77 -7.77
CA TYR A 49 -3.14 -7.52 -6.41
C TYR A 49 -3.13 -6.02 -6.12
N ARG A 50 -3.86 -5.58 -5.10
CA ARG A 50 -3.82 -4.20 -4.61
C ARG A 50 -3.27 -4.16 -3.18
N PRO A 51 -2.21 -3.37 -2.91
CA PRO A 51 -1.69 -3.23 -1.56
C PRO A 51 -2.77 -2.71 -0.61
N ASN A 52 -3.04 -3.44 0.47
CA ASN A 52 -3.98 -2.99 1.49
C ASN A 52 -3.26 -2.03 2.46
N ALA A 53 -3.64 -0.75 2.44
CA ALA A 53 -3.07 0.28 3.29
C ALA A 53 -3.20 -0.05 4.80
N ILE A 54 -4.32 -0.63 5.23
CA ILE A 54 -4.56 -1.03 6.63
C ILE A 54 -3.59 -2.13 7.04
N ALA A 55 -3.45 -3.18 6.21
CA ALA A 55 -2.51 -4.27 6.46
C ALA A 55 -1.04 -3.78 6.48
N ARG A 56 -0.72 -2.78 5.65
CA ARG A 56 0.60 -2.14 5.62
C ARG A 56 0.87 -1.34 6.91
N SER A 57 -0.12 -0.63 7.44
CA SER A 57 -0.02 0.07 8.73
C SER A 57 0.12 -0.89 9.90
N MET A 58 -0.60 -2.00 9.91
CA MET A 58 -0.45 -3.06 10.92
C MET A 58 0.95 -3.69 10.90
N ALA A 59 1.47 -4.02 9.71
CA ALA A 59 2.81 -4.60 9.59
C ALA A 59 3.94 -3.64 9.99
N ARG A 60 3.73 -2.33 9.85
CA ARG A 60 4.70 -1.31 10.29
C ARG A 60 4.54 -0.93 11.76
N GLY A 61 3.42 -1.29 12.41
CA GLY A 61 3.08 -0.82 13.75
C GLY A 61 2.76 0.68 13.82
N GLU A 62 2.62 1.36 12.68
CA GLU A 62 2.34 2.79 12.58
C GLU A 62 1.20 3.05 11.58
N THR A 63 0.19 3.79 12.02
CA THR A 63 -0.84 4.38 11.15
C THR A 63 -0.44 5.81 10.83
N ARG A 64 -0.31 6.14 9.53
CA ARG A 64 -0.13 7.52 9.07
C ARG A 64 -1.47 8.25 8.98
N THR A 65 -2.22 8.19 10.07
CA THR A 65 -3.57 8.79 10.18
C THR A 65 -3.48 9.94 11.16
N LEU A 66 -3.84 11.14 10.71
CA LEU A 66 -4.02 12.31 11.58
C LEU A 66 -5.50 12.43 11.93
N ALA A 67 -5.81 12.54 13.22
CA ALA A 67 -7.18 12.78 13.69
C ALA A 67 -7.37 14.27 13.95
N CYS A 68 -8.33 14.88 13.27
CA CYS A 68 -8.73 16.27 13.48
C CYS A 68 -10.04 16.29 14.29
N ILE A 69 -10.02 16.94 15.45
CA ILE A 69 -11.21 17.10 16.31
C ILE A 69 -11.50 18.60 16.42
N ALA A 70 -12.71 19.00 16.02
CA ALA A 70 -13.18 20.38 16.11
C ALA A 70 -14.55 20.42 16.83
N PRO A 71 -14.84 21.49 17.60
CA PRO A 71 -16.14 21.65 18.26
C PRO A 71 -17.29 21.79 17.27
N ASN A 72 -17.03 22.40 16.11
CA ASN A 72 -17.98 22.57 15.02
C ASN A 72 -17.22 22.69 13.69
N LEU A 73 -17.64 21.91 12.68
CA LEU A 73 -17.07 21.94 11.32
C LEU A 73 -17.65 23.04 10.44
N THR A 74 -18.72 23.68 10.89
CA THR A 74 -19.44 24.74 10.16
C THR A 74 -18.89 26.12 10.45
N ASP A 75 -18.08 26.26 11.52
CA ASP A 75 -17.43 27.52 11.85
C ASP A 75 -16.17 27.68 10.99
N TYR A 76 -16.10 28.79 10.26
CA TYR A 76 -15.06 29.10 9.28
C TYR A 76 -13.64 29.02 9.87
N THR A 77 -13.50 29.34 11.16
CA THR A 77 -12.20 29.32 11.83
C THR A 77 -11.62 27.90 11.92
N PHE A 78 -12.43 26.91 12.27
CA PHE A 78 -11.97 25.52 12.37
C PHE A 78 -11.93 24.83 10.99
N ALA A 79 -12.88 25.16 10.11
CA ALA A 79 -12.91 24.64 8.75
C ALA A 79 -11.64 25.00 7.96
N SER A 80 -11.21 26.28 8.01
CA SER A 80 -10.02 26.75 7.29
C SER A 80 -8.71 26.12 7.80
N ILE A 81 -8.63 25.81 9.10
CA ILE A 81 -7.47 25.10 9.70
C ILE A 81 -7.41 23.65 9.23
N ILE A 82 -8.56 22.95 9.15
CA ILE A 82 -8.62 21.57 8.68
C ILE A 82 -8.35 21.48 7.17
N GLU A 83 -8.84 22.44 6.39
CA GLU A 83 -8.66 22.49 4.94
C GLU A 83 -7.18 22.70 4.54
N GLY A 84 -6.39 23.36 5.40
CA GLY A 84 -4.95 23.57 5.19
C GLY A 84 -4.03 22.49 5.74
N ALA A 85 -4.55 21.47 6.43
CA ALA A 85 -3.78 20.38 7.05
C ALA A 85 -3.59 19.18 6.12
#